data_AF-A0A5R2N6J9-F1
#
_entry.id   AF-A0A5R2N6J9-F1
#
_cell.length_a   1.000
_cell.length_b   1.000
_cell.length_c   1.000
_cell.angle_alpha   90.00
_cell.angle_beta   90.00
_cell.angle_gamma   90.00
#
_symmetry.space_group_name_H-M   'P 1'
#
loop_
_entity.id
_entity.type
_entity.pdbx_description
1 polymer ?
#
loop_
_entity_poly.entity_id
_entity_poly.type
_entity_poly.pdbx_seq_one_letter_code
_entity_poly.pdbx_strand_id
1 'polypeptide(L)' 'MAATTPKTRRVLITGAGAVDGIGFAIARQFGQAGHAVFLTGASARVLERAGGLR' A
#
# COMPACT_ATOMS: atom_id res chain seq x y z
N MET A 1 15.83 18.32 -20.16
CA MET A 1 15.96 17.21 -19.19
C MET A 1 14.88 16.20 -19.51
N ALA A 2 15.22 14.96 -19.86
CA ALA A 2 14.22 13.93 -20.16
C ALA A 2 13.50 13.52 -18.87
N ALA A 3 12.18 13.71 -18.81
CA ALA A 3 11.38 13.25 -17.70
C ALA A 3 11.39 11.72 -17.70
N THR A 4 12.09 11.12 -16.74
CA THR A 4 12.01 9.67 -16.52
C THR A 4 10.66 9.38 -15.91
N THR A 5 9.76 8.74 -16.66
CA THR A 5 8.49 8.26 -16.13
C THR A 5 8.76 7.41 -14.87
N PRO A 6 8.17 7.74 -13.72
CA PRO A 6 8.40 6.97 -12.50
C PRO A 6 7.99 5.52 -12.72
N LYS A 7 8.93 4.60 -12.51
CA LYS A 7 8.69 3.16 -12.67
C LYS A 7 7.72 2.68 -11.58
N THR A 8 6.49 2.36 -11.96
CA THR A 8 5.53 1.70 -11.08
C THR A 8 6.08 0.35 -10.62
N ARG A 9 6.14 0.13 -9.31
CA ARG A 9 6.51 -1.13 -8.67
C ARG A 9 5.27 -1.82 -8.10
N ARG A 10 5.39 -3.12 -7.87
CA ARG A 10 4.39 -3.95 -7.17
C ARG A 10 4.94 -4.30 -5.80
N VAL A 11 4.20 -4.00 -4.74
CA VAL A 11 4.65 -4.14 -3.35
C VAL A 11 3.68 -5.05 -2.60
N LEU A 12 4.17 -6.14 -2.02
CA LEU A 12 3.41 -7.00 -1.11
C LEU A 12 3.78 -6.63 0.33
N ILE A 13 2.78 -6.28 1.14
CA ILE A 13 2.95 -5.96 2.55
C ILE A 13 2.17 -6.99 3.37
N THR A 14 2.89 -7.69 4.23
CA THR A 14 2.33 -8.62 5.21
C THR A 14 2.18 -7.94 6.57
N GLY A 15 1.18 -8.34 7.35
CA GLY A 15 0.94 -7.78 8.68
C GLY A 15 0.22 -6.41 8.70
N ALA A 16 -0.51 -6.04 7.64
CA ALA A 16 -1.24 -4.77 7.55
C ALA A 16 -2.61 -4.79 8.26
N GLY A 17 -2.76 -5.54 9.36
CA GLY A 17 -4.05 -5.77 10.01
C GLY A 17 -4.60 -4.60 10.83
N ALA A 18 -3.75 -3.67 11.26
CA ALA A 18 -4.09 -2.49 12.04
C ALA A 18 -3.93 -1.20 11.20
N VAL A 19 -4.84 -0.23 11.37
CA VAL A 19 -4.90 1.01 10.57
C VAL A 19 -3.79 1.99 10.93
N ASP A 20 -3.48 2.05 12.21
CA ASP A 20 -2.34 2.72 12.83
C ASP A 20 -1.09 1.82 12.86
N GLY A 21 -1.18 0.61 12.32
CA GLY A 21 -0.08 -0.32 12.24
C GLY A 21 0.96 0.10 11.20
N ILE A 22 2.21 -0.27 11.47
CA ILE A 22 3.37 0.00 10.59
C ILE A 22 3.11 -0.48 9.16
N GLY A 23 2.52 -1.66 8.98
CA GLY A 23 2.20 -2.19 7.65
C GLY A 23 1.26 -1.29 6.84
N PHE A 24 0.25 -0.68 7.46
CA PHE A 24 -0.66 0.23 6.78
C PHE A 24 -0.03 1.59 6.50
N ALA A 25 0.82 2.08 7.40
CA ALA A 25 1.61 3.30 7.16
C ALA A 25 2.53 3.16 5.94
N ILE A 26 3.22 2.02 5.82
CA ILE A 26 4.06 1.69 4.67
C ILE A 26 3.21 1.57 3.39
N ALA A 27 2.03 0.93 3.48
CA ALA A 27 1.10 0.80 2.35
C ALA A 27 0.69 2.15 1.78
N ARG A 28 0.32 3.09 2.66
CA ARG A 28 -0.05 4.45 2.28
C ARG A 28 1.08 5.17 1.56
N GLN A 29 2.31 5.04 2.05
CA GLN A 29 3.47 5.66 1.42
C GLN A 29 3.71 5.16 -0.01
N PHE A 30 3.66 3.84 -0.23
CA PHE A 30 3.84 3.27 -1.57
C PHE A 30 2.67 3.57 -2.51
N GLY A 31 1.43 3.58 -2.00
CA GLY A 31 0.24 3.98 -2.77
C GLY A 31 0.33 5.43 -3.25
N GLN A 32 0.67 6.36 -2.36
CA GLN A 32 0.87 7.77 -2.68
C GLN A 32 2.03 8.02 -3.67
N ALA A 33 3.03 7.14 -3.70
CA ALA A 33 4.11 7.16 -4.67
C ALA A 33 3.72 6.55 -6.05
N GLY A 34 2.46 6.17 -6.26
CA GLY A 34 1.97 5.63 -7.52
C GLY A 34 2.36 4.17 -7.77
N HIS A 35 2.63 3.41 -6.70
CA HIS A 35 2.93 1.99 -6.80
C HIS A 35 1.68 1.13 -6.56
N ALA A 36 1.66 -0.05 -7.17
CA ALA A 36 0.60 -1.04 -6.91
C ALA A 36 0.90 -1.75 -5.58
N VAL A 37 0.00 -1.64 -4.62
CA VAL A 37 0.16 -2.21 -3.27
C VAL A 37 -0.82 -3.37 -3.05
N PHE A 38 -0.30 -4.47 -2.53
CA PHE A 38 -1.04 -5.68 -2.18
C PHE A 38 -0.88 -5.91 -0.69
N LEU A 39 -1.99 -6.06 0.03
CA LEU A 39 -2.00 -6.22 1.48
C LEU A 39 -2.40 -7.63 1.87
N THR A 40 -1.70 -8.18 2.85
CA THR A 40 -2.15 -9.35 3.61
C THR A 40 -2.21 -9.00 5.09
N GLY A 41 -3.28 -9.45 5.76
CA GLY A 41 -3.51 -9.17 7.17
C GLY A 41 -4.37 -10.27 7.79
N ALA A 42 -4.26 -10.45 9.10
CA ALA A 42 -4.92 -11.54 9.83
C ALA A 42 -6.45 -11.39 9.94
N SER A 43 -7.05 -10.31 9.43
CA SER A 43 -8.50 -10.11 9.51
C SER A 43 -9.07 -9.45 8.27
N ALA A 44 -10.36 -9.72 8.02
CA ALA A 44 -11.16 -9.12 6.96
C ALA A 44 -11.19 -7.58 6.98
N ARG A 45 -10.77 -6.96 8.10
CA ARG A 45 -10.62 -5.51 8.25
C ARG A 45 -9.68 -4.88 7.21
N VAL A 46 -8.78 -5.66 6.59
CA VAL A 46 -7.92 -5.17 5.49
C VAL A 46 -8.72 -4.86 4.22
N LEU A 47 -9.82 -5.58 3.97
CA LEU A 47 -10.62 -5.47 2.75
C LEU A 47 -11.49 -4.21 2.73
N GLU A 48 -12.12 -3.86 3.85
CA GLU A 48 -12.90 -2.61 3.98
C GLU A 48 -12.04 -1.35 3.75
N ARG A 49 -10.73 -1.47 3.96
CA ARG A 49 -9.83 -0.31 4.13
C ARG A 49 -8.85 -0.12 2.98
N ALA A 50 -8.68 -1.14 2.14
CA ALA A 50 -7.95 -1.03 0.88
C ALA A 50 -8.53 0.07 -0.05
N GLY A 51 -9.81 0.41 0.12
CA GLY A 51 -10.46 1.50 -0.63
C GLY A 51 -9.84 2.88 -0.42
N GLY A 52 -9.16 3.13 0.71
CA GLY A 52 -8.54 4.41 1.06
C GLY A 52 -7.08 4.57 0.62
N LEU A 53 -6.52 3.61 -0.11
CA LEU A 53 -5.10 3.60 -0.51
C LEU A 53 -4.86 4.06 -1.96
N ARG A 54 -5.84 4.75 -2.56
CA ARG A 54 -5.75 5.29 -3.92
C ARG A 54 -5.24 6.73 -3.92
#